data_AF-A0A9D9ZHB7-F1
#
_entry.id   AF-A0A9D9ZHB7-F1
#
_cell.length_a   1.000
_cell.length_b   1.000
_cell.length_c   1.000
_cell.angle_alpha   90.00
_cell.angle_beta   90.00
_cell.angle_gamma   90.00
#
_symmetry.space_group_name_H-M   'P 1'
#
loop_
_entity.id
_entity.type
_entity.pdbx_description
1 polymer ?
#
loop_
_entity_poly.entity_id
_entity_poly.type
_entity_poly.pdbx_seq_one_letter_code
_entity_poly.pdbx_strand_id
1 'polypeptide(L)'
;MKNTYQKILAIILLLSVLLGAFSTASFASEKDSLKKEGNTWYYMQDGEKDSSYTGLVKYYYTWYYVKDGVLDWSYTGLTKYYGTWYYVENGILNWDYTG
;
A
#
# COMPACT_ATOMS: atom_id res chain seq x y z
N MET A 1 -39.53 27.35 -5.64
CA MET A 1 -38.49 27.07 -6.67
C MET A 1 -37.18 27.83 -6.45
N LYS A 2 -37.15 29.13 -6.07
CA LYS A 2 -35.90 29.89 -5.83
C LYS A 2 -34.94 29.27 -4.79
N ASN A 3 -35.46 28.64 -3.74
CA ASN A 3 -34.66 28.11 -2.64
C ASN A 3 -33.87 26.86 -3.04
N THR A 4 -34.38 26.07 -3.99
CA THR A 4 -33.73 24.86 -4.47
C THR A 4 -32.53 25.21 -5.36
N TYR A 5 -32.68 26.20 -6.24
CA TYR A 5 -31.57 26.68 -7.08
C TYR A 5 -30.44 27.32 -6.28
N GLN A 6 -30.77 28.15 -5.27
CA GLN A 6 -29.74 28.74 -4.41
C GLN A 6 -29.00 27.69 -3.58
N LYS A 7 -29.68 26.63 -3.12
CA LYS A 7 -29.05 25.48 -2.46
C LYS A 7 -28.12 24.70 -3.40
N ILE A 8 -28.57 24.44 -4.64
CA ILE A 8 -27.75 23.74 -5.65
C ILE A 8 -26.51 24.58 -6.03
N LEU A 9 -26.68 25.89 -6.21
CA LEU A 9 -25.57 26.81 -6.51
C LEU A 9 -24.56 26.88 -5.37
N ALA A 10 -25.02 26.89 -4.11
CA ALA A 10 -24.15 26.87 -2.93
C ALA A 10 -23.37 25.56 -2.78
N ILE A 11 -23.96 24.40 -3.11
CA ILE A 11 -23.28 23.11 -3.10
C ILE A 11 -22.18 23.05 -4.17
N ILE A 12 -22.45 23.56 -5.37
CA ILE A 12 -21.46 23.61 -6.46
C ILE A 12 -20.28 24.53 -6.08
N LEU A 13 -20.56 25.67 -5.44
CA LEU A 13 -19.51 26.59 -4.96
C LEU A 13 -18.68 25.99 -3.81
N LEU A 14 -19.27 25.20 -2.92
CA LEU A 14 -18.52 24.50 -1.87
C LEU A 14 -17.62 23.39 -2.44
N LEU A 15 -18.09 22.66 -3.46
CA LEU A 15 -17.30 21.64 -4.16
C LEU A 15 -16.13 22.25 -4.95
N SER A 16 -16.31 23.40 -5.59
CA SER A 16 -15.22 24.06 -6.33
C SER A 16 -14.15 24.65 -5.39
N VAL A 17 -14.54 25.11 -4.20
CA VAL A 17 -13.58 25.56 -3.16
C VAL A 17 -12.80 24.37 -2.58
N LEU A 18 -13.40 23.18 -2.47
CA LEU A 18 -12.69 21.97 -2.06
C LEU A 18 -11.61 21.55 -3.07
N LEU A 19 -11.86 21.78 -4.36
CA LEU A 19 -10.92 21.43 -5.45
C LEU A 19 -9.68 22.33 -5.47
N GLY A 20 -9.74 23.50 -4.83
CA GLY A 20 -8.63 24.48 -4.75
C GLY A 20 -7.70 24.32 -3.54
N ALA A 21 -7.97 23.37 -2.64
CA ALA A 21 -7.13 23.09 -1.47
C ALA A 21 -6.26 21.82 -1.61
N PHE A 22 -6.30 21.15 -2.76
CA PHE A 22 -5.32 20.11 -3.10
C PHE A 22 -4.02 20.76 -3.59
N SER A 23 -3.28 21.38 -2.68
CA SER A 23 -1.87 21.66 -2.87
C SER A 23 -1.14 20.34 -3.09
N THR A 24 -0.82 19.99 -4.34
CA THR A 24 0.07 18.90 -4.77
C THR A 24 0.13 17.71 -3.82
N ALA A 25 -1.01 17.16 -3.42
CA ALA A 25 -1.00 15.87 -2.74
C ALA A 25 -0.70 14.87 -3.85
N SER A 26 0.55 14.39 -3.91
CA SER A 26 0.77 13.09 -4.52
C SER A 26 -0.24 12.16 -3.86
N PHE A 27 -1.08 11.50 -4.65
CA PHE A 27 -1.87 10.38 -4.17
C PHE A 27 -0.88 9.23 -3.85
N ALA A 28 -0.07 9.40 -2.81
CA ALA A 28 0.65 8.32 -2.19
C ALA A 28 -0.44 7.40 -1.63
N SER A 29 -0.41 6.14 -2.02
CA SER A 29 -1.24 5.10 -1.42
C SER A 29 -1.19 5.25 0.10
N GLU A 30 -2.30 5.56 0.75
CA GLU A 30 -2.42 5.72 2.22
C GLU A 30 -2.16 4.42 3.01
N LYS A 31 -1.60 3.40 2.37
CA LYS A 31 -1.36 2.09 2.93
C LYS A 31 0.06 1.65 2.62
N ASP A 32 0.77 1.23 3.66
CA ASP A 32 2.02 0.49 3.58
C ASP A 32 1.88 -0.66 2.59
N SER A 33 2.68 -0.63 1.53
CA SER A 33 2.46 -1.48 0.37
C SER A 33 3.71 -1.61 -0.49
N LEU A 34 3.61 -2.39 -1.56
CA LEU A 34 4.65 -2.51 -2.56
C LEU A 34 4.42 -1.54 -3.73
N LYS A 35 5.49 -0.90 -4.20
CA LYS A 35 5.50 -0.07 -5.40
C LYS A 35 6.56 -0.59 -6.37
N LYS A 36 6.18 -0.79 -7.63
CA LYS A 36 7.11 -1.17 -8.69
C LYS A 36 7.76 0.05 -9.29
N GLU A 37 9.09 0.08 -9.35
CA GLU A 37 9.87 1.06 -10.10
C GLU A 37 10.88 0.33 -10.98
N GLY A 38 10.75 0.49 -12.31
CA GLY A 38 11.47 -0.36 -13.26
C GLY A 38 11.12 -1.83 -13.07
N ASN A 39 12.14 -2.65 -12.79
CA ASN A 39 11.99 -4.09 -12.54
C ASN A 39 11.98 -4.47 -11.06
N THR A 40 12.11 -3.49 -10.16
CA THR A 40 12.24 -3.74 -8.72
C THR A 40 10.97 -3.32 -7.99
N TRP A 41 10.57 -4.11 -6.99
CA TRP A 41 9.46 -3.80 -6.11
C TRP A 41 10.01 -3.35 -4.76
N TYR A 42 9.65 -2.13 -4.35
CA TYR A 42 10.07 -1.52 -3.11
C TYR A 42 8.92 -1.50 -2.11
N TYR A 43 9.23 -1.76 -0.84
CA TYR A 43 8.31 -1.51 0.26
C TYR A 43 8.22 -0.01 0.51
N MET A 44 6.98 0.45 0.63
CA MET A 44 6.62 1.83 0.89
C MET A 44 5.98 1.91 2.27
N GLN A 45 6.45 2.85 3.09
CA GLN A 45 5.85 3.22 4.37
C GLN A 45 5.65 4.73 4.37
N ASP A 46 4.44 5.18 4.70
CA ASP A 46 4.05 6.61 4.70
C ASP A 46 4.39 7.37 3.39
N GLY A 47 4.34 6.65 2.26
CA GLY A 47 4.64 7.21 0.93
C GLY A 47 6.13 7.27 0.56
N GLU A 48 7.03 6.87 1.46
CA GLU A 48 8.48 6.81 1.24
C GLU A 48 8.99 5.37 1.18
N LYS A 49 10.15 5.15 0.56
CA LYS A 49 10.78 3.83 0.52
C LYS A 49 11.42 3.55 1.87
N ASP A 50 11.01 2.48 2.55
CA ASP A 50 11.66 2.02 3.77
C ASP A 50 12.57 0.82 3.46
N SER A 51 13.88 1.08 3.41
CA SER A 51 14.90 0.06 3.20
C SER A 51 15.25 -0.75 4.45
N SER A 52 14.71 -0.40 5.62
CA SER A 52 14.93 -1.14 6.87
C SER A 52 13.94 -2.27 7.07
N TYR A 53 12.81 -2.24 6.37
CA TYR A 53 11.77 -3.24 6.48
C TYR A 53 12.22 -4.61 5.96
N THR A 54 12.03 -5.63 6.80
CA THR A 54 12.15 -7.04 6.41
C THR A 54 10.98 -7.80 7.01
N GLY A 55 10.21 -8.50 6.18
CA GLY A 55 9.02 -9.20 6.63
C GLY A 55 7.97 -9.40 5.54
N LEU A 56 6.77 -9.73 5.97
CA LEU A 56 5.64 -10.02 5.10
C LEU A 56 4.78 -8.78 4.86
N VAL A 57 4.65 -8.39 3.59
CA VAL A 57 3.75 -7.32 3.16
C VAL A 57 2.62 -7.89 2.31
N LYS A 58 1.40 -7.43 2.57
CA LYS A 58 0.23 -7.81 1.76
C LYS A 58 0.07 -6.84 0.59
N TYR A 59 0.18 -7.35 -0.63
CA TYR A 59 -0.13 -6.61 -1.85
C TYR A 59 -1.30 -7.29 -2.58
N TYR A 60 -2.42 -6.55 -2.69
CA TYR A 60 -3.75 -7.09 -2.99
C TYR A 60 -4.13 -8.25 -2.05
N TYR A 61 -4.15 -9.49 -2.54
CA TYR A 61 -4.57 -10.68 -1.81
C TYR A 61 -3.39 -11.61 -1.46
N THR A 62 -2.19 -11.28 -1.95
CA THR A 62 -1.00 -12.12 -1.81
C THR A 62 -0.03 -11.47 -0.83
N TRP A 63 0.60 -12.31 -0.01
CA TRP A 63 1.66 -11.87 0.90
C TRP A 63 3.00 -12.18 0.27
N TYR A 64 3.85 -11.16 0.24
CA TYR A 64 5.18 -11.23 -0.33
C TYR A 64 6.22 -11.01 0.75
N TYR A 65 7.35 -11.70 0.61
CA TYR A 65 8.49 -11.47 1.47
C TYR A 65 9.34 -10.33 0.93
N VAL A 66 9.63 -9.39 1.82
CA VAL A 66 10.52 -8.24 1.59
C VAL A 66 11.74 -8.41 2.46
N LYS A 67 12.91 -8.12 1.88
CA LYS A 67 14.20 -8.06 2.56
C LYS A 67 14.87 -6.75 2.23
N ASP A 68 15.32 -6.03 3.25
CA ASP A 68 15.99 -4.73 3.13
C ASP A 68 15.19 -3.74 2.24
N GLY A 69 13.87 -3.72 2.42
CA GLY A 69 12.90 -2.90 1.68
C GLY A 69 12.65 -3.31 0.23
N VAL A 70 13.19 -4.43 -0.24
CA VAL A 70 12.99 -4.95 -1.61
C VAL A 70 12.29 -6.30 -1.59
N LEU A 71 11.32 -6.50 -2.46
CA LEU A 71 10.67 -7.82 -2.65
C LEU A 71 11.72 -8.85 -3.07
N ASP A 72 11.88 -9.90 -2.28
CA ASP A 72 12.81 -10.99 -2.55
C ASP A 72 12.06 -12.20 -3.12
N TRP A 73 12.03 -12.31 -4.45
CA TRP A 73 11.43 -13.42 -5.19
C TRP A 73 12.14 -14.77 -4.96
N SER A 74 13.36 -14.75 -4.44
CA SER A 74 14.18 -15.96 -4.25
C SER A 74 14.05 -16.54 -2.85
N TYR A 75 13.44 -15.79 -1.91
CA TYR A 75 13.33 -16.24 -0.54
C TYR A 75 12.37 -17.42 -0.41
N THR A 76 12.90 -18.52 0.13
CA THR A 76 12.14 -19.70 0.54
C THR A 76 12.58 -20.08 1.94
N GLY A 77 11.64 -20.13 2.88
CA GLY A 77 11.93 -20.39 4.28
C GLY A 77 10.88 -19.83 5.25
N LEU A 78 11.18 -19.97 6.54
CA LEU A 78 10.32 -19.51 7.61
C LEU A 78 10.62 -18.06 7.98
N THR A 79 9.58 -17.23 8.02
CA THR A 79 9.63 -15.87 8.53
C THR A 79 8.65 -15.67 9.66
N LYS A 80 8.96 -14.77 10.60
CA LYS A 80 8.12 -14.49 11.76
C LYS A 80 7.32 -13.22 11.51
N TYR A 81 6.00 -13.30 11.66
CA TYR A 81 5.09 -12.16 11.52
C TYR A 81 4.10 -12.16 12.70
N TYR A 82 4.08 -11.07 13.47
CA TYR A 82 3.31 -10.94 14.72
C TYR A 82 3.42 -12.13 15.68
N GLY A 83 4.63 -12.68 15.85
CA GLY A 83 4.86 -13.79 16.79
C GLY A 83 4.68 -15.19 16.20
N THR A 84 4.02 -15.30 15.05
CA THR A 84 3.74 -16.58 14.36
C THR A 84 4.72 -16.82 13.23
N TRP A 85 5.11 -18.08 13.02
CA TRP A 85 5.95 -18.49 11.90
C TRP A 85 5.09 -18.77 10.66
N TYR A 86 5.52 -18.25 9.52
CA TYR A 86 4.91 -18.46 8.22
C TYR A 86 5.96 -18.98 7.26
N TYR A 87 5.57 -19.95 6.43
CA TYR A 87 6.42 -20.44 5.36
C TYR A 87 6.20 -19.61 4.09
N VAL A 88 7.30 -19.20 3.49
CA VAL A 88 7.36 -18.49 2.23
C VAL A 88 8.05 -19.39 1.22
N GLU A 89 7.51 -19.42 0.01
CA GLU A 89 8.04 -20.18 -1.12
C GLU A 89 8.13 -19.24 -2.32
N ASN A 90 9.34 -19.09 -2.87
CA ASN A 90 9.63 -18.20 -4.01
C ASN A 90 9.11 -16.76 -3.79
N GLY A 91 9.36 -16.23 -2.59
CA GLY A 91 8.95 -14.89 -2.18
C GLY A 91 7.48 -14.72 -1.86
N ILE A 92 6.66 -15.77 -1.93
CA ILE A 92 5.20 -15.73 -1.69
C ILE A 92 4.85 -16.60 -0.48
N LEU A 93 4.02 -16.07 0.42
CA LEU A 93 3.51 -16.84 1.57
C LEU A 93 2.69 -18.04 1.07
N ASN A 94 3.07 -19.24 1.50
CA ASN A 94 2.35 -20.47 1.21
C ASN A 94 1.38 -20.78 2.36
N TRP A 95 0.09 -20.53 2.13
CA TRP A 95 -0.98 -20.73 3.12
C TRP A 95 -1.27 -22.21 3.41
N ASP A 96 -0.86 -23.10 2.52
CA ASP A 96 -1.15 -24.54 2.59
C ASP A 96 0.00 -25.33 3.25
N TYR A 97 1.07 -24.64 3.68
CA TYR A 97 2.18 -25.28 4.38
C TYR A 97 1.74 -25.77 5.76
N THR A 98 1.91 -27.07 6.01
CA THR A 98 1.42 -27.76 7.21
C THR A 98 2.53 -28.21 8.18
N GLY A 99 3.81 -27.96 7.86
CA GLY A 99 4.95 -28.38 8.68
C GLY A 99 5.64 -29.61 8.11
#